data_AF-A0A3C1CLS7-F1
#
_entry.id   AF-A0A3C1CLS7-F1
#
_cell.length_a   1.000
_cell.length_b   1.000
_cell.length_c   1.000
_cell.angle_alpha   90.00
_cell.angle_beta   90.00
_cell.angle_gamma   90.00
#
_symmetry.space_group_name_H-M   'P 1'
#
loop_
_entity.id
_entity.type
_entity.pdbx_description
1 polymer ?
#
loop_
_entity_poly.entity_id
_entity_poly.type
_entity_poly.pdbx_seq_one_letter_code
_entity_poly.pdbx_strand_id
1 'polypeptide(L)'
;IATANATLQLRSDPAMRGRVMALYAIAFLGTTPIGSPLVGWISQAASPRVALAVGAVATVLASVVTRVVHQRGHARALPASTPVETSQPGPAVGVA
;
A
#
# COMPACT_ATOMS: atom_id res chain seq x y z
N ILE A 1 -3.31 -11.05 -0.70
CA ILE A 1 -3.71 -10.56 -2.04
C ILE A 1 -5.06 -9.84 -1.98
N ALA A 2 -6.14 -10.47 -1.50
CA ALA A 2 -7.47 -9.83 -1.42
C ALA A 2 -7.48 -8.48 -0.68
N THR A 3 -6.87 -8.40 0.52
CA THR A 3 -6.80 -7.15 1.30
C THR A 3 -6.00 -6.06 0.59
N ALA A 4 -4.90 -6.40 -0.07
CA ALA A 4 -4.08 -5.44 -0.82
C ALA A 4 -4.86 -4.88 -2.01
N ASN A 5 -5.55 -5.76 -2.75
CA ASN A 5 -6.38 -5.36 -3.89
C ASN A 5 -7.52 -4.43 -3.44
N ALA A 6 -8.27 -4.79 -2.40
CA ALA A 6 -9.34 -3.97 -1.86
C ALA A 6 -8.83 -2.62 -1.35
N THR A 7 -7.69 -2.61 -0.64
CA THR A 7 -7.07 -1.36 -0.15
C THR A 7 -6.70 -0.43 -1.29
N LEU A 8 -6.06 -0.96 -2.33
CA LEU A 8 -5.67 -0.17 -3.49
C LEU A 8 -6.89 0.33 -4.27
N GLN A 9 -7.96 -0.46 -4.39
CA GLN A 9 -9.19 -0.04 -5.06
C GLN A 9 -9.94 1.06 -4.29
N LEU A 10 -9.98 0.96 -2.95
CA LEU A 10 -10.63 1.95 -2.07
C LEU A 10 -9.84 3.26 -1.98
N ARG A 11 -8.51 3.21 -2.10
CA ARG A 11 -7.65 4.40 -2.03
C ARG A 11 -7.41 5.09 -3.37
N SER A 12 -7.77 4.47 -4.48
CA SER A 12 -7.58 5.03 -5.82
C SER A 12 -8.82 5.73 -6.32
N ASP A 13 -8.63 6.85 -7.04
CA ASP A 13 -9.70 7.49 -7.81
C ASP A 13 -10.33 6.48 -8.79
N PRO A 14 -11.68 6.42 -8.90
CA PRO A 14 -12.38 5.56 -9.86
C PRO A 14 -11.78 5.55 -11.27
N ALA A 15 -11.36 6.70 -11.81
CA ALA A 15 -10.81 6.80 -13.16
C ALA A 15 -9.42 6.15 -13.31
N MET A 16 -8.69 5.96 -12.20
CA MET A 16 -7.29 5.51 -12.19
C MET A 16 -7.10 4.07 -11.69
N ARG A 17 -8.16 3.40 -11.22
CA ARG A 17 -8.10 2.04 -10.66
C ARG A 17 -7.39 1.05 -11.58
N GLY A 18 -7.67 1.09 -12.89
CA GLY A 18 -7.03 0.20 -13.86
C GLY A 18 -5.51 0.42 -13.95
N ARG A 19 -5.05 1.68 -13.96
CA ARG A 19 -3.63 2.02 -14.01
C ARG A 19 -2.91 1.65 -12.72
N VAL A 20 -3.53 1.88 -11.57
CA VAL A 20 -2.96 1.49 -10.26
C VAL A 20 -2.84 -0.02 -10.14
N MET A 21 -3.86 -0.77 -10.55
CA MET A 21 -3.79 -2.24 -10.55
C MET A 21 -2.75 -2.78 -11.52
N ALA A 22 -2.57 -2.15 -12.69
CA ALA A 22 -1.51 -2.53 -13.62
C ALA A 22 -0.12 -2.36 -13.01
N LEU A 23 0.14 -1.22 -12.34
CA LEU A 23 1.40 -1.00 -11.61
C LEU A 23 1.57 -2.01 -10.47
N TYR A 24 0.51 -2.31 -9.73
CA TYR A 24 0.54 -3.31 -8.68
C TYR A 24 0.85 -4.71 -9.23
N ALA A 25 0.25 -5.10 -10.36
CA ALA A 25 0.51 -6.38 -11.01
C ALA A 25 1.96 -6.47 -11.53
N ILE A 26 2.47 -5.40 -12.15
CA ILE A 26 3.87 -5.32 -12.59
C ILE A 26 4.82 -5.44 -11.40
N ALA A 27 4.54 -4.74 -10.31
CA ALA A 27 5.36 -4.83 -9.10
C ALA A 27 5.31 -6.24 -8.48
N PHE A 28 4.12 -6.85 -8.39
CA PHE A 28 3.94 -8.16 -7.79
C PHE A 28 4.58 -9.27 -8.63
N LEU A 29 4.27 -9.34 -9.94
CA LEU A 29 4.81 -10.36 -10.83
C LEU A 29 6.29 -10.09 -11.16
N GLY A 30 6.67 -8.83 -11.33
CA GLY A 30 8.01 -8.42 -11.74
C GLY A 30 9.10 -8.70 -10.71
N THR A 31 8.74 -8.92 -9.44
CA THR A 31 9.72 -9.32 -8.41
C THR A 31 10.08 -10.80 -8.49
N THR A 32 9.18 -11.66 -8.99
CA THR A 32 9.39 -13.12 -9.12
C THR A 32 10.62 -13.51 -9.96
N PRO A 33 10.84 -12.98 -11.19
CA PRO A 33 12.00 -13.34 -12.00
C PRO A 33 13.33 -12.91 -11.38
N ILE A 34 13.33 -12.02 -10.39
CA ILE A 34 14.53 -11.60 -9.65
C ILE A 34 14.68 -12.46 -8.38
N GLY A 35 13.58 -12.73 -7.68
CA GLY A 35 13.57 -13.53 -6.48
C GLY A 35 13.89 -15.00 -6.74
N SER A 36 13.40 -15.58 -7.85
CA SER A 36 13.56 -17.01 -8.12
C SER A 36 15.02 -17.43 -8.35
N PRO A 37 15.86 -16.71 -9.14
CA PRO A 37 17.27 -17.08 -9.27
C PRO A 37 18.04 -16.82 -7.99
N LEU A 38 17.72 -15.75 -7.25
CA LEU A 38 18.36 -15.43 -5.98
C LEU A 38 18.16 -16.55 -4.95
N VAL A 39 16.92 -16.99 -4.76
CA VAL A 39 16.58 -18.08 -3.85
C VAL A 39 17.18 -19.41 -4.34
N GLY A 40 17.16 -19.65 -5.65
CA GLY A 40 17.78 -20.83 -6.25
C GLY A 40 19.30 -20.89 -6.01
N TRP A 41 19.99 -19.77 -6.14
CA TRP A 41 21.43 -19.66 -5.86
C TRP A 41 21.75 -19.90 -4.38
N ILE A 42 20.99 -19.29 -3.46
CA ILE A 42 21.16 -19.51 -2.01
C ILE A 42 20.92 -20.98 -1.63
N SER A 43 19.92 -21.61 -2.25
CA SER A 43 19.62 -23.03 -2.04
C SER A 43 20.78 -23.94 -2.45
N GLN A 44 21.44 -23.62 -3.57
CA GLN A 44 22.61 -24.35 -4.07
C GLN A 44 23.87 -24.11 -3.23
N ALA A 45 24.11 -22.86 -2.80
CA ALA A 45 25.34 -22.46 -2.12
C ALA A 45 25.39 -22.87 -0.64
N ALA A 46 24.26 -22.81 0.07
CA ALA A 46 24.21 -23.05 1.52
C ALA A 46 23.36 -24.26 1.89
N SER A 47 22.05 -24.19 1.63
CA SER A 47 21.08 -25.29 1.70
C SER A 47 19.66 -24.77 1.44
N PRO A 48 18.71 -25.64 1.08
CA PRO A 48 17.29 -25.25 0.96
C PRO A 48 16.69 -24.68 2.24
N ARG A 49 17.15 -25.13 3.42
CA ARG A 49 16.65 -24.65 4.72
C ARG A 49 17.04 -23.20 4.97
N VAL A 50 18.27 -22.83 4.59
CA VAL A 50 18.75 -21.45 4.70
C VAL A 50 17.98 -20.54 3.75
N ALA A 51 17.69 -21.00 2.53
CA ALA A 51 16.87 -20.23 1.58
C ALA A 51 15.47 -19.91 2.13
N LEU A 52 14.82 -20.88 2.81
CA LEU A 52 13.55 -20.64 3.51
C LEU A 52 13.70 -19.65 4.68
N ALA A 53 14.76 -19.79 5.48
CA ALA A 53 15.04 -18.87 6.58
C ALA A 53 15.22 -17.42 6.09
N VAL A 54 15.92 -17.22 4.95
CA VAL A 54 16.07 -15.91 4.32
C VAL A 54 14.71 -15.31 3.93
N GLY A 55 13.83 -16.10 3.33
CA GLY A 55 12.46 -15.64 3.00
C GLY A 55 11.63 -15.27 4.24
N ALA A 56 11.77 -16.04 5.32
CA ALA A 56 11.12 -15.73 6.60
C ALA A 56 11.63 -14.40 7.19
N VAL A 57 12.95 -14.22 7.24
CA VAL A 57 13.57 -12.96 7.71
C VAL A 57 13.12 -11.78 6.85
N ALA A 58 13.12 -11.92 5.52
CA ALA A 58 12.65 -10.87 4.62
C ALA A 58 11.18 -10.47 4.88
N THR A 59 10.31 -11.46 5.15
CA THR A 59 8.90 -11.23 5.47
C THR A 59 8.74 -10.48 6.79
N VAL A 60 9.48 -10.87 7.82
CA VAL A 60 9.49 -10.19 9.13
C VAL A 60 9.98 -8.75 8.98
N LEU A 61 11.08 -8.53 8.27
CA LEU A 61 11.61 -7.19 8.00
C LEU A 61 10.59 -6.31 7.28
N ALA A 62 9.94 -6.82 6.22
CA ALA A 62 8.91 -6.08 5.49
C ALA A 62 7.72 -5.70 6.39
N SER A 63 7.31 -6.60 7.29
CA SER A 63 6.25 -6.34 8.27
C SER A 63 6.64 -5.24 9.25
N VAL A 64 7.86 -5.31 9.81
CA VAL A 64 8.38 -4.28 10.73
C VAL A 64 8.49 -2.93 10.05
N VAL A 65 9.06 -2.87 8.84
CA VAL A 65 9.18 -1.64 8.06
C VAL A 65 7.79 -1.03 7.80
N THR A 66 6.84 -1.84 7.35
CA THR A 66 5.46 -1.39 7.10
C THR A 66 4.83 -0.82 8.37
N ARG A 67 5.00 -1.49 9.51
CA ARG A 67 4.51 -1.03 10.81
C ARG A 67 5.13 0.31 11.21
N VAL A 68 6.45 0.44 11.11
CA VAL A 68 7.18 1.67 11.48
C VAL A 68 6.76 2.85 10.59
N VAL A 69 6.64 2.63 9.28
CA VAL A 69 6.18 3.66 8.33
C VAL A 69 4.74 4.09 8.65
N HIS A 70 3.86 3.14 8.97
CA HIS A 70 2.47 3.44 9.32
C HIS A 70 2.34 4.22 10.64
N GLN A 71 3.19 3.91 11.63
CA GLN A 71 3.25 4.62 12.90
C GLN A 71 3.73 6.07 12.72
N ARG A 72 4.68 6.32 11.81
CA ARG A 72 5.17 7.68 11.51
C ARG A 72 4.14 8.56 10.81
N GLY A 73 3.20 7.97 10.08
CA GLY A 73 2.12 8.71 9.41
C GLY A 73 1.07 9.32 10.35
N HIS A 74 0.85 8.72 11.52
CA HIS A 74 -0.16 9.19 12.49
C HIS A 74 0.31 10.42 13.31
N ALA A 75 1.62 10.65 13.42
CA ALA A 75 2.18 11.78 14.15
C ALA A 75 2.15 13.11 13.36
N ARG A 76 1.72 13.10 12.08
CA ARG A 76 1.69 14.28 11.19
C ARG A 76 0.30 14.89 10.94
N ALA A 77 -0.75 14.31 11.51
CA ALA A 77 -2.06 14.96 11.61
C ALA A 77 -2.21 15.34 13.10
N LEU A 78 -2.22 16.59 13.57
CA LEU A 78 -2.86 17.85 13.14
C LEU A 78 -1.98 19.05 13.64
N PRO A 79 -2.08 20.31 13.12
CA PRO A 79 -3.22 21.22 13.36
C PRO A 79 -3.54 22.24 12.24
N ALA A 80 -4.81 22.27 11.79
CA ALA A 80 -5.56 23.49 11.46
C ALA A 80 -6.92 23.06 10.90
N SER A 81 -7.87 22.80 11.80
CA SER A 81 -9.23 23.19 11.51
C SER A 81 -9.21 24.70 11.28
N THR A 82 -9.05 25.15 10.04
CA THR A 82 -9.66 26.42 9.66
C THR A 82 -11.15 26.14 9.78
N PRO A 83 -11.87 26.74 10.74
CA PRO A 83 -13.32 26.60 10.79
C PRO A 83 -13.85 27.03 9.43
N VAL A 84 -14.51 26.12 8.71
CA VAL A 84 -15.34 26.52 7.58
C VAL A 84 -16.45 27.34 8.20
N GLU A 85 -16.32 28.66 8.11
CA GLU A 85 -17.30 29.61 8.57
C GLU A 85 -18.60 29.37 7.79
N THR A 86 -19.56 28.76 8.49
CA THR A 86 -20.95 28.65 8.09
C THR A 86 -21.55 30.07 8.08
N SER A 87 -21.43 30.76 6.95
CA SER A 87 -21.99 32.09 6.67
C SER A 87 -22.26 32.11 5.16
N GLN A 88 -23.48 31.91 4.65
CA GLN A 88 -24.59 32.87 4.70
C GLN A 88 -25.94 32.20 4.30
N PRO A 89 -27.09 32.75 4.75
CA PRO A 89 -28.44 32.32 4.38
C PRO A 89 -29.06 33.09 3.17
N GLY A 90 -29.88 32.40 2.35
CA GLY A 90 -30.97 32.96 1.50
C GLY A 90 -30.80 32.86 -0.04
N PRO A 91 -31.88 33.01 -0.86
CA PRO A 91 -33.30 33.20 -0.54
C PRO A 91 -34.21 32.03 -1.01
N ALA A 92 -35.41 31.99 -0.45
CA ALA A 92 -36.51 31.14 -0.90
C ALA A 92 -36.87 31.47 -2.36
N VAL A 93 -36.65 30.52 -3.28
CA VAL A 93 -37.25 30.55 -4.62
C VAL A 93 -38.40 29.57 -4.59
N GLY A 94 -39.61 30.13 -4.42
CA GLY A 94 -40.84 29.42 -4.72
C GLY A 94 -40.88 29.08 -6.21
N VAL A 95 -41.25 27.84 -6.51
CA VAL A 95 -41.79 27.49 -7.81
C VAL A 95 -43.01 26.62 -7.52
N ALA A 96 -44.14 27.18 -7.94
CA ALA A 96 -45.49 26.64 -7.87
C ALA A 96 -45.64 25.34 -8.69
#